data_AF-A0A2P1QTM2-F1
#
_entry.id   AF-A0A2P1QTM2-F1
#
_cell.length_a   1.000
_cell.length_b   1.000
_cell.length_c   1.000
_cell.angle_alpha   90.00
_cell.angle_beta   90.00
_cell.angle_gamma   90.00
#
_symmetry.space_group_name_H-M   'P 1'
#
loop_
_entity.id
_entity.type
_entity.pdbx_description
1 polymer ?
#
loop_
_entity_poly.entity_id
_entity_poly.type
_entity_poly.pdbx_seq_one_letter_code
_entity_poly.pdbx_strand_id
1 'polypeptide(L)'
;MNLQKLVSTTFILVSIVGIQDCSFFKTGASHDCRKNDSCPMIFTHQYETPYHIIEQNQKLKPIAEGDSLRQNTKLLVITDTDGKPQAVVDDSGANYIKCIHENKEIYVLDRNIVFGKKIRVYSKPNVVLLEKPELNSKVVGNLEFNSSVTLVSELELDSVPNGYIRVTSDHKTGWAQRKNFTDGDYNAEFNKKSLEEILQNFDFTWWGSAPGVIANFEIKWKGIDAKSLTCQYDDEKECSGHLEFNSDGISILLSLPNDANDEVRCWAKTVDLLESIETRENNTATPAVQCNRTGDTD
;
A
#
# COMPACT_ATOMS: atom_id res chain seq x y z
N MET A 1 -60.54 -54.36 -37.10
CA MET A 1 -60.84 -52.95 -37.39
C MET A 1 -59.97 -52.10 -36.49
N ASN A 2 -59.05 -51.35 -37.10
CA ASN A 2 -58.26 -50.19 -36.65
C ASN A 2 -57.66 -50.14 -35.23
N LEU A 3 -56.33 -50.16 -35.07
CA LEU A 3 -55.32 -49.09 -35.30
C LEU A 3 -55.23 -48.08 -34.14
N GLN A 4 -54.21 -48.24 -33.28
CA GLN A 4 -53.48 -47.19 -32.54
C GLN A 4 -52.38 -47.92 -31.72
N LYS A 5 -51.13 -48.04 -32.17
CA LYS A 5 -50.01 -47.08 -32.13
C LYS A 5 -49.73 -46.47 -30.75
N LEU A 6 -48.42 -46.38 -30.46
CA LEU A 6 -47.72 -45.61 -29.40
C LEU A 6 -47.65 -46.32 -28.03
N VAL A 7 -46.51 -46.47 -27.33
CA VAL A 7 -45.21 -45.79 -27.39
C VAL A 7 -44.09 -46.76 -27.01
N SER A 8 -43.01 -46.70 -27.79
CA SER A 8 -41.68 -47.25 -27.51
C SER A 8 -41.13 -46.72 -26.19
N THR A 9 -40.99 -47.55 -25.16
CA THR A 9 -40.25 -47.15 -23.95
C THR A 9 -38.76 -47.35 -24.19
N THR A 10 -38.20 -46.47 -25.04
CA THR A 10 -36.76 -46.25 -25.09
C THR A 10 -36.40 -45.52 -23.80
N PHE A 11 -35.80 -46.24 -22.85
CA PHE A 11 -35.18 -45.61 -21.67
C PHE A 11 -33.96 -44.81 -22.18
N ILE A 12 -34.20 -43.56 -22.55
CA ILE A 12 -33.14 -42.57 -22.68
C ILE A 12 -32.70 -42.27 -21.25
N LEU A 13 -31.58 -42.85 -20.83
CA LEU A 13 -30.79 -42.30 -19.73
C LEU A 13 -30.37 -40.90 -20.19
N VAL A 14 -31.15 -39.89 -19.79
CA VAL A 14 -30.66 -38.52 -19.76
C VAL A 14 -29.65 -38.50 -18.62
N SER A 15 -28.40 -38.79 -18.96
CA SER A 15 -27.26 -38.37 -18.15
C SER A 15 -27.36 -36.86 -18.07
N ILE A 16 -27.94 -36.38 -16.98
CA ILE A 16 -27.80 -34.99 -16.55
C ILE A 16 -26.29 -34.81 -16.37
N VAL A 17 -25.64 -34.29 -17.41
CA VAL A 17 -24.31 -33.71 -17.31
C VAL A 17 -24.50 -32.52 -16.39
N GLY A 18 -24.40 -32.78 -15.09
CA GLY A 18 -24.16 -31.76 -14.10
C GLY A 18 -22.91 -31.05 -14.55
N ILE A 19 -23.07 -29.77 -14.84
CA ILE A 19 -22.01 -28.80 -15.04
C ILE A 19 -21.27 -28.72 -13.69
N GLN A 20 -20.40 -29.70 -13.46
CA GLN A 20 -19.31 -29.57 -12.52
C GLN A 20 -18.17 -28.94 -13.31
N ASP A 21 -18.17 -27.61 -13.35
CA ASP A 21 -16.99 -26.83 -13.72
C ASP A 21 -15.89 -27.14 -12.69
N CYS A 22 -15.13 -28.19 -12.99
CA CYS A 22 -13.96 -28.63 -12.25
C CYS A 22 -12.87 -29.02 -13.25
N SER A 23 -12.45 -28.07 -14.09
CA SER A 23 -11.18 -28.19 -14.82
C SER A 23 -10.83 -26.90 -15.55
N PHE A 24 -10.24 -25.93 -14.86
CA PHE A 24 -9.27 -25.03 -15.50
C PHE A 24 -8.07 -24.88 -14.56
N PHE A 25 -6.87 -24.96 -15.13
CA PHE A 25 -5.53 -24.96 -14.50
C PHE A 25 -4.93 -26.34 -14.14
N LYS A 26 -4.53 -27.07 -15.20
CA LYS A 26 -3.38 -27.98 -15.32
C LYS A 26 -3.43 -28.50 -16.77
N THR A 27 -2.45 -28.41 -17.66
CA THR A 27 -0.98 -28.47 -17.55
C THR A 27 -0.33 -27.93 -18.83
N GLY A 28 0.83 -27.28 -18.71
CA GLY A 28 1.78 -27.11 -19.83
C GLY A 28 2.98 -26.23 -19.48
N ALA A 29 4.12 -26.86 -19.16
CA ALA A 29 5.49 -26.29 -19.03
C ALA A 29 5.65 -25.00 -18.16
N SER A 30 6.04 -25.21 -16.89
CA SER A 30 6.42 -24.20 -15.87
C SER A 30 5.43 -23.05 -15.62
N HIS A 31 4.32 -23.34 -14.94
CA HIS A 31 3.45 -22.36 -14.29
C HIS A 31 3.48 -22.65 -12.79
N ASP A 32 4.35 -21.96 -12.05
CA ASP A 32 4.48 -22.22 -10.62
C ASP A 32 3.43 -21.42 -9.81
N CYS A 33 2.40 -22.17 -9.40
CA CYS A 33 1.43 -21.97 -8.31
C CYS A 33 0.93 -23.41 -8.02
N ARG A 34 1.56 -24.19 -7.12
CA ARG A 34 1.44 -25.67 -7.24
C ARG A 34 0.18 -26.32 -6.66
N LYS A 35 -0.28 -27.25 -7.49
CA LYS A 35 -1.05 -28.50 -7.32
C LYS A 35 -2.39 -28.46 -6.59
N ASN A 36 -2.57 -27.65 -5.55
CA ASN A 36 -3.87 -27.44 -4.87
C ASN A 36 -4.16 -25.96 -4.55
N ASP A 37 -3.21 -25.04 -4.78
CA ASP A 37 -3.36 -23.62 -4.45
C ASP A 37 -3.57 -22.77 -5.72
N SER A 38 -4.63 -21.96 -5.69
CA SER A 38 -4.87 -20.91 -6.68
C SER A 38 -3.76 -19.85 -6.56
N CYS A 39 -3.25 -19.35 -7.69
CA CYS A 39 -2.33 -18.22 -7.69
C CYS A 39 -2.94 -17.04 -6.92
N PRO A 40 -2.15 -16.29 -6.14
CA PRO A 40 -2.65 -15.09 -5.51
C PRO A 40 -3.27 -14.14 -6.54
N MET A 41 -4.47 -13.68 -6.25
CA MET A 41 -5.22 -12.76 -7.09
C MET A 41 -5.11 -11.36 -6.52
N ILE A 42 -4.94 -10.37 -7.39
CA ILE A 42 -4.88 -8.95 -7.03
C ILE A 42 -5.52 -8.12 -8.14
N PHE A 43 -5.73 -6.85 -7.88
CA PHE A 43 -6.24 -5.90 -8.86
C PHE A 43 -5.27 -4.74 -9.09
N THR A 44 -5.33 -4.12 -10.28
CA THR A 44 -4.62 -2.87 -10.55
C THR A 44 -5.38 -1.68 -9.95
N HIS A 45 -4.68 -0.71 -9.37
CA HIS A 45 -5.31 0.44 -8.70
C HIS A 45 -5.14 1.76 -9.46
N GLN A 46 -4.17 1.83 -10.37
CA GLN A 46 -3.94 3.00 -11.22
C GLN A 46 -4.82 2.94 -12.46
N TYR A 47 -5.20 4.12 -12.97
CA TYR A 47 -6.04 4.26 -14.16
C TYR A 47 -5.45 3.53 -15.38
N GLU A 48 -4.14 3.69 -15.56
CA GLU A 48 -3.34 3.00 -16.56
C GLU A 48 -2.10 2.43 -15.88
N THR A 49 -2.02 1.11 -15.83
CA THR A 49 -0.87 0.38 -15.31
C THR A 49 -0.05 -0.16 -16.48
N PRO A 50 1.14 0.40 -16.76
CA PRO A 50 2.03 -0.15 -17.77
C PRO A 50 2.43 -1.58 -17.43
N TYR A 51 2.52 -2.44 -18.44
CA TYR A 51 3.03 -3.78 -18.32
C TYR A 51 4.00 -4.11 -19.45
N HIS A 52 4.82 -5.11 -19.21
CA HIS A 52 5.87 -5.55 -20.11
C HIS A 52 5.66 -7.02 -20.47
N ILE A 53 6.26 -7.43 -21.57
CA ILE A 53 6.44 -8.83 -21.94
C ILE A 53 7.93 -9.13 -22.04
N ILE A 54 8.30 -10.40 -21.86
CA ILE A 54 9.66 -10.85 -22.12
C ILE A 54 9.81 -11.21 -23.60
N GLU A 55 10.81 -10.62 -24.26
CA GLU A 55 11.24 -11.02 -25.60
C GLU A 55 12.11 -12.30 -25.57
N GLN A 56 12.35 -12.90 -26.74
CA GLN A 56 13.16 -14.12 -26.88
C GLN A 56 14.60 -13.99 -26.32
N ASN A 57 15.11 -12.77 -26.21
CA ASN A 57 16.41 -12.43 -25.62
C ASN A 57 16.36 -12.21 -24.09
N GLN A 58 15.24 -12.54 -23.43
CA GLN A 58 14.98 -12.31 -22.01
C GLN A 58 14.94 -10.83 -21.58
N LYS A 59 14.83 -9.88 -22.50
CA LYS A 59 14.65 -8.47 -22.17
C LYS A 59 13.18 -8.11 -22.00
N LEU A 60 12.90 -7.24 -21.03
CA LEU A 60 11.59 -6.63 -20.84
C LEU A 60 11.34 -5.64 -21.98
N LYS A 61 10.20 -5.78 -22.63
CA LYS A 61 9.71 -4.85 -23.65
C LYS A 61 8.40 -4.23 -23.20
N PRO A 62 8.30 -2.89 -23.15
CA PRO A 62 7.02 -2.23 -22.92
C PRO A 62 6.08 -2.56 -24.08
N ILE A 63 4.81 -2.75 -23.77
CA ILE A 63 3.79 -2.88 -24.82
C ILE A 63 3.56 -1.48 -25.40
N ALA A 64 3.05 -1.41 -26.64
CA ALA A 64 2.81 -0.18 -27.38
C ALA A 64 2.04 0.85 -26.54
N GLU A 65 2.34 2.13 -26.80
CA GLU A 65 1.68 3.26 -26.15
C GLU A 65 0.15 3.18 -26.37
N GLY A 66 -0.61 3.12 -25.27
CA GLY A 66 -2.07 2.93 -25.27
C GLY A 66 -2.56 1.53 -24.84
N ASP A 67 -1.68 0.53 -24.79
CA ASP A 67 -2.01 -0.83 -24.32
C ASP A 67 -1.61 -1.01 -22.84
N SER A 68 -2.14 -0.16 -21.96
CA SER A 68 -1.98 -0.29 -20.51
C SER A 68 -3.10 -1.13 -19.90
N LEU A 69 -2.86 -1.78 -18.76
CA LEU A 69 -3.94 -2.38 -17.98
C LEU A 69 -4.82 -1.26 -17.41
N ARG A 70 -6.12 -1.38 -17.58
CA ARG A 70 -7.09 -0.45 -16.96
C ARG A 70 -7.08 -0.61 -15.45
N GLN A 71 -7.64 0.35 -14.73
CA GLN A 71 -7.96 0.21 -13.30
C GLN A 71 -8.84 -1.02 -13.06
N ASN A 72 -8.69 -1.65 -11.89
CA ASN A 72 -9.46 -2.81 -11.43
C ASN A 72 -9.27 -4.05 -12.30
N THR A 73 -8.17 -4.13 -13.04
CA THR A 73 -7.82 -5.29 -13.84
C THR A 73 -7.34 -6.40 -12.92
N LYS A 74 -8.01 -7.56 -12.99
CA LYS A 74 -7.61 -8.76 -12.26
C LYS A 74 -6.30 -9.32 -12.83
N LEU A 75 -5.37 -9.61 -11.93
CA LEU A 75 -4.10 -10.27 -12.21
C LEU A 75 -3.93 -11.49 -11.29
N LEU A 76 -3.30 -12.54 -11.81
CA LEU A 76 -2.83 -13.66 -11.00
C LEU A 76 -1.32 -13.57 -10.86
N VAL A 77 -0.80 -13.46 -9.65
CA VAL A 77 0.64 -13.37 -9.38
C VAL A 77 1.26 -14.76 -9.44
N ILE A 78 2.33 -14.91 -10.19
CA ILE A 78 3.09 -16.17 -10.23
C ILE A 78 4.08 -16.17 -9.06
N THR A 79 4.03 -17.21 -8.24
CA THR A 79 4.86 -17.32 -7.02
C THR A 79 5.68 -18.59 -7.01
N ASP A 80 6.83 -18.59 -6.34
CA ASP A 80 7.61 -19.80 -6.09
C ASP A 80 7.01 -20.65 -4.97
N THR A 81 7.71 -21.73 -4.60
CA THR A 81 7.27 -22.65 -3.54
C THR A 81 7.22 -22.04 -2.15
N ASP A 82 7.91 -20.91 -1.93
CA ASP A 82 7.94 -20.19 -0.66
C ASP A 82 6.89 -19.06 -0.64
N GLY A 83 6.09 -18.93 -1.71
CA GLY A 83 5.11 -17.87 -1.87
C GLY A 83 5.72 -16.53 -2.28
N LYS A 84 7.01 -16.49 -2.65
CA LYS A 84 7.66 -15.27 -3.14
C LYS A 84 7.28 -15.04 -4.61
N PRO A 85 7.06 -13.78 -5.02
CA PRO A 85 6.68 -13.49 -6.41
C PRO A 85 7.87 -13.79 -7.33
N GLN A 86 7.59 -14.40 -8.47
CA GLN A 86 8.59 -14.46 -9.55
C GLN A 86 8.75 -13.05 -10.12
N ALA A 87 9.97 -12.54 -10.14
CA ALA A 87 10.23 -11.18 -10.56
C ALA A 87 11.51 -11.06 -11.42
N VAL A 88 11.58 -9.98 -12.20
CA VAL A 88 12.72 -9.59 -13.02
C VAL A 88 13.09 -8.16 -12.68
N VAL A 89 14.38 -7.89 -12.48
CA VAL A 89 14.91 -6.56 -12.25
C VAL A 89 15.49 -6.04 -13.56
N ASP A 90 15.12 -4.82 -13.95
CA ASP A 90 15.67 -4.19 -15.14
C ASP A 90 17.04 -3.53 -14.89
N ASP A 91 17.64 -2.97 -15.94
CA ASP A 91 18.96 -2.32 -15.87
C ASP A 91 18.97 -1.07 -14.96
N SER A 92 17.79 -0.51 -14.62
CA SER A 92 17.65 0.64 -13.71
C SER A 92 17.47 0.21 -12.24
N GLY A 93 17.37 -1.09 -11.97
CA GLY A 93 17.05 -1.63 -10.65
C GLY A 93 15.55 -1.68 -10.33
N ALA A 94 14.68 -1.41 -11.31
CA ALA A 94 13.24 -1.49 -11.13
C ALA A 94 12.76 -2.95 -11.16
N ASN A 95 11.90 -3.32 -10.21
CA ASN A 95 11.48 -4.70 -9.97
C ASN A 95 10.08 -4.99 -10.56
N TYR A 96 10.01 -5.94 -11.49
CA TYR A 96 8.80 -6.31 -12.20
C TYR A 96 8.33 -7.70 -11.81
N ILE A 97 7.11 -7.79 -11.31
CA ILE A 97 6.47 -9.03 -10.87
C ILE A 97 5.76 -9.70 -12.05
N LYS A 98 5.99 -11.01 -12.19
CA LYS A 98 5.38 -11.86 -13.20
C LYS A 98 3.93 -12.18 -12.82
N CYS A 99 3.01 -11.86 -13.72
CA CYS A 99 1.57 -12.03 -13.56
C CYS A 99 0.96 -12.74 -14.78
N ILE A 100 -0.24 -13.30 -14.60
CA ILE A 100 -1.11 -13.79 -15.67
C ILE A 100 -2.31 -12.84 -15.80
N HIS A 101 -2.52 -12.34 -17.01
CA HIS A 101 -3.69 -11.55 -17.40
C HIS A 101 -4.25 -12.12 -18.71
N GLU A 102 -5.54 -12.46 -18.74
CA GLU A 102 -6.19 -13.06 -19.94
C GLU A 102 -5.40 -14.24 -20.55
N ASN A 103 -4.85 -15.12 -19.70
CA ASN A 103 -4.00 -16.26 -20.07
C ASN A 103 -2.66 -15.90 -20.74
N LYS A 104 -2.22 -14.64 -20.65
CA LYS A 104 -0.90 -14.19 -21.09
C LYS A 104 -0.03 -13.87 -19.90
N GLU A 105 1.24 -14.26 -19.99
CA GLU A 105 2.26 -13.84 -19.03
C GLU A 105 2.65 -12.39 -19.30
N ILE A 106 2.59 -11.57 -18.26
CA ILE A 106 2.97 -10.16 -18.29
C ILE A 106 3.83 -9.83 -17.07
N TYR A 107 4.54 -8.71 -17.15
CA TYR A 107 5.41 -8.21 -16.09
C TYR A 107 4.95 -6.83 -15.69
N VAL A 108 4.53 -6.69 -14.44
CA VAL A 108 3.99 -5.44 -13.89
C VAL A 108 4.93 -4.96 -12.81
N LEU A 109 5.23 -3.68 -12.82
CA LEU A 109 6.09 -3.07 -11.82
C LEU A 109 5.49 -3.22 -10.42
N ASP A 110 6.28 -3.66 -9.45
CA ASP A 110 5.80 -4.04 -8.12
C ASP A 110 4.99 -2.95 -7.41
N ARG A 111 5.42 -1.67 -7.51
CA ARG A 111 4.72 -0.52 -6.93
C ARG A 111 3.31 -0.28 -7.51
N ASN A 112 3.01 -0.82 -8.69
CA ASN A 112 1.71 -0.67 -9.34
C ASN A 112 0.70 -1.74 -8.94
N ILE A 113 1.12 -2.75 -8.17
CA ILE A 113 0.25 -3.81 -7.66
C ILE A 113 0.28 -3.87 -6.13
N VAL A 114 -0.74 -4.47 -5.52
CA VAL A 114 -0.88 -4.53 -4.05
C VAL A 114 -0.26 -5.78 -3.42
N PHE A 115 0.16 -6.75 -4.23
CA PHE A 115 0.86 -7.93 -3.74
C PHE A 115 2.13 -7.52 -2.98
N GLY A 116 2.31 -8.03 -1.76
CA GLY A 116 3.47 -7.72 -0.94
C GLY A 116 3.39 -6.38 -0.20
N LYS A 117 2.34 -5.56 -0.42
CA LYS A 117 2.19 -4.30 0.32
C LYS A 117 1.97 -4.56 1.81
N LYS A 118 2.64 -3.76 2.64
CA LYS A 118 2.38 -3.72 4.06
C LYS A 118 1.14 -2.88 4.35
N ILE A 119 0.27 -3.40 5.20
CA ILE A 119 -0.94 -2.76 5.68
C ILE A 119 -1.06 -2.97 7.19
N ARG A 120 -1.81 -2.11 7.88
CA ARG A 120 -2.03 -2.22 9.32
C ARG A 120 -3.42 -2.70 9.69
N VAL A 121 -3.48 -3.47 10.76
CA VAL A 121 -4.73 -3.89 11.39
C VAL A 121 -5.39 -2.69 12.08
N TYR A 122 -6.60 -2.33 11.63
CA TYR A 122 -7.34 -1.17 12.11
C TYR A 122 -8.49 -1.52 13.07
N SER A 123 -9.08 -2.71 12.95
CA SER A 123 -10.22 -3.09 13.80
C SER A 123 -9.81 -3.56 15.20
N LYS A 124 -10.56 -3.14 16.22
CA LYS A 124 -10.48 -3.63 17.61
C LYS A 124 -11.59 -4.67 17.90
N PRO A 125 -11.40 -5.61 18.84
CA PRO A 125 -10.20 -5.82 19.66
C PRO A 125 -9.07 -6.52 18.91
N ASN A 126 -9.36 -7.55 18.11
CA ASN A 126 -8.41 -8.29 17.26
C ASN A 126 -9.12 -8.74 15.98
N VAL A 127 -8.36 -9.00 14.92
CA VAL A 127 -8.88 -9.53 13.66
C VAL A 127 -8.62 -11.03 13.59
N VAL A 128 -9.67 -11.79 13.32
CA VAL A 128 -9.59 -13.26 13.16
C VAL A 128 -9.13 -13.59 11.74
N LEU A 129 -8.16 -14.50 11.63
CA LEU A 129 -7.73 -15.11 10.38
C LEU A 129 -8.45 -16.43 10.15
N LEU A 130 -8.96 -16.60 8.94
CA LEU A 130 -9.75 -17.74 8.49
C LEU A 130 -8.97 -18.59 7.48
N GLU A 131 -9.20 -19.90 7.49
CA GLU A 131 -8.60 -20.83 6.52
C GLU A 131 -9.11 -20.57 5.10
N LYS A 132 -10.40 -20.22 4.98
CA LYS A 132 -11.11 -19.91 3.72
C LYS A 132 -11.84 -18.56 3.86
N PRO A 133 -12.08 -17.87 2.74
CA PRO A 133 -12.76 -16.56 2.71
C PRO A 133 -14.28 -16.70 2.87
N GLU A 134 -14.74 -17.29 3.97
CA GLU A 134 -16.16 -17.52 4.27
C GLU A 134 -16.42 -17.43 5.79
N LEU A 135 -17.62 -16.96 6.17
CA LEU A 135 -17.94 -16.58 7.56
C LEU A 135 -17.75 -17.71 8.59
N ASN A 136 -17.99 -18.96 8.17
CA ASN A 136 -17.96 -20.13 9.05
C ASN A 136 -16.68 -20.98 8.89
N SER A 137 -15.64 -20.40 8.27
CA SER A 137 -14.37 -21.11 8.09
C SER A 137 -13.65 -21.36 9.41
N LYS A 138 -12.77 -22.35 9.42
CA LYS A 138 -11.89 -22.62 10.55
C LYS A 138 -11.00 -21.41 10.82
N VAL A 139 -10.90 -21.04 12.10
CA VAL A 139 -9.96 -20.02 12.56
C VAL A 139 -8.53 -20.57 12.57
N VAL A 140 -7.62 -19.85 11.93
CA VAL A 140 -6.18 -20.21 11.84
C VAL A 140 -5.29 -19.28 12.64
N GLY A 141 -5.82 -18.15 13.12
CA GLY A 141 -5.06 -17.23 13.96
C GLY A 141 -5.82 -15.95 14.29
N ASN A 142 -5.14 -15.08 15.02
CA ASN A 142 -5.59 -13.72 15.31
C ASN A 142 -4.44 -12.74 15.03
N LEU A 143 -4.82 -11.54 14.61
CA LEU A 143 -3.96 -10.38 14.44
C LEU A 143 -4.34 -9.30 15.45
N GLU A 144 -3.32 -8.67 16.02
CA GLU A 144 -3.49 -7.63 17.04
C GLU A 144 -3.78 -6.27 16.40
N PHE A 145 -4.56 -5.43 17.07
CA PHE A 145 -4.75 -4.04 16.64
C PHE A 145 -3.40 -3.35 16.42
N ASN A 146 -3.30 -2.57 15.34
CA ASN A 146 -2.10 -1.86 14.94
C ASN A 146 -0.91 -2.76 14.58
N SER A 147 -1.07 -4.08 14.44
CA SER A 147 0.02 -4.92 13.90
C SER A 147 0.17 -4.72 12.38
N SER A 148 1.41 -4.83 11.89
CA SER A 148 1.74 -4.78 10.46
C SER A 148 1.58 -6.17 9.84
N VAL A 149 0.95 -6.24 8.68
CA VAL A 149 0.78 -7.47 7.89
C VAL A 149 1.05 -7.22 6.42
N THR A 150 1.43 -8.25 5.69
CA THR A 150 1.63 -8.20 4.24
C THR A 150 0.39 -8.72 3.53
N LEU A 151 -0.14 -7.93 2.59
CA LEU A 151 -1.21 -8.34 1.69
C LEU A 151 -0.67 -9.33 0.65
N VAL A 152 -1.28 -10.51 0.54
CA VAL A 152 -0.85 -11.54 -0.42
C VAL A 152 -1.90 -11.83 -1.48
N SER A 153 -3.20 -11.69 -1.20
CA SER A 153 -4.26 -11.92 -2.19
C SER A 153 -5.52 -11.18 -1.84
N GLU A 154 -6.38 -10.98 -2.84
CA GLU A 154 -7.70 -10.39 -2.76
C GLU A 154 -8.69 -11.27 -3.54
N LEU A 155 -9.94 -11.35 -3.09
CA LEU A 155 -11.04 -11.95 -3.87
C LEU A 155 -11.84 -10.91 -4.64
N GLU A 156 -12.04 -9.75 -4.02
CA GLU A 156 -12.78 -8.61 -4.56
C GLU A 156 -11.89 -7.37 -4.54
N LEU A 157 -12.33 -6.32 -5.25
CA LEU A 157 -11.67 -5.02 -5.23
C LEU A 157 -11.57 -4.46 -3.81
N ASP A 158 -10.49 -3.73 -3.53
CA ASP A 158 -10.26 -2.98 -2.29
C ASP A 158 -11.45 -2.14 -1.82
N SER A 159 -12.17 -1.56 -2.78
CA SER A 159 -13.36 -0.75 -2.58
C SER A 159 -14.56 -1.51 -2.02
N VAL A 160 -14.51 -2.86 -1.97
CA VAL A 160 -15.53 -3.72 -1.37
C VAL A 160 -15.16 -4.01 0.10
N PRO A 161 -15.75 -3.32 1.10
CA PRO A 161 -15.25 -3.40 2.47
C PRO A 161 -15.43 -4.79 3.11
N ASN A 162 -16.45 -5.54 2.68
CA ASN A 162 -16.71 -6.90 3.13
C ASN A 162 -16.00 -7.97 2.28
N GLY A 163 -15.22 -7.55 1.27
CA GLY A 163 -14.40 -8.45 0.49
C GLY A 163 -13.33 -9.11 1.33
N TYR A 164 -12.87 -10.27 0.91
CA TYR A 164 -11.84 -11.01 1.64
C TYR A 164 -10.46 -10.76 1.03
N ILE A 165 -9.53 -10.47 1.93
CA ILE A 165 -8.11 -10.41 1.64
C ILE A 165 -7.38 -11.51 2.39
N ARG A 166 -6.35 -12.05 1.76
CA ARG A 166 -5.40 -12.95 2.41
C ARG A 166 -4.19 -12.13 2.81
N VAL A 167 -3.80 -12.26 4.08
CA VAL A 167 -2.67 -11.54 4.66
C VAL A 167 -1.72 -12.51 5.34
N THR A 168 -0.46 -12.11 5.49
CA THR A 168 0.56 -12.84 6.23
C THR A 168 1.26 -11.94 7.25
N SER A 169 1.60 -12.50 8.41
CA SER A 169 2.33 -11.86 9.49
C SER A 169 3.22 -12.90 10.14
N ASP A 170 4.55 -12.76 9.98
CA ASP A 170 5.67 -13.61 10.42
C ASP A 170 5.49 -15.14 10.36
N HIS A 171 4.48 -15.69 11.03
CA HIS A 171 4.19 -17.11 11.16
C HIS A 171 2.72 -17.49 10.89
N LYS A 172 1.86 -16.53 10.54
CA LYS A 172 0.43 -16.75 10.30
C LYS A 172 0.02 -16.23 8.94
N THR A 173 -0.73 -17.04 8.20
CA THR A 173 -1.33 -16.65 6.93
C THR A 173 -2.79 -17.07 6.92
N GLY A 174 -3.68 -16.18 6.53
CA GLY A 174 -5.11 -16.50 6.45
C GLY A 174 -5.93 -15.38 5.82
N TRP A 175 -7.22 -15.63 5.69
CA TRP A 175 -8.20 -14.70 5.12
C TRP A 175 -8.86 -13.85 6.20
N ALA A 176 -9.11 -12.58 5.89
CA ALA A 176 -9.85 -11.65 6.73
C ALA A 176 -10.60 -10.63 5.87
N GLN A 177 -11.58 -9.95 6.45
CA GLN A 177 -12.35 -8.93 5.72
C GLN A 177 -11.53 -7.63 5.53
N ARG A 178 -11.57 -7.06 4.32
CA ARG A 178 -10.81 -5.88 3.91
C ARG A 178 -11.02 -4.68 4.83
N LYS A 179 -12.25 -4.44 5.31
CA LYS A 179 -12.60 -3.32 6.21
C LYS A 179 -11.79 -3.26 7.50
N ASN A 180 -11.12 -4.36 7.88
CA ASN A 180 -10.35 -4.43 9.11
C ASN A 180 -8.92 -3.88 8.97
N PHE A 181 -8.54 -3.37 7.81
CA PHE A 181 -7.17 -2.92 7.51
C PHE A 181 -7.13 -1.53 6.89
N THR A 182 -6.02 -0.82 7.06
CA THR A 182 -5.70 0.45 6.38
C THR A 182 -5.07 0.22 5.00
N ASP A 183 -5.04 1.25 4.17
CA ASP A 183 -4.18 1.32 2.98
C ASP A 183 -2.83 1.92 3.39
N GLY A 184 -1.90 1.08 3.86
CA GLY A 184 -0.55 1.48 4.27
C GLY A 184 -0.16 1.00 5.67
N ASP A 185 1.12 1.11 5.98
CA ASP A 185 1.73 0.55 7.20
C ASP A 185 1.86 1.56 8.36
N TYR A 186 1.22 2.72 8.24
CA TYR A 186 1.19 3.74 9.29
C TYR A 186 0.33 3.31 10.48
N ASN A 187 0.59 3.88 11.65
CA ASN A 187 -0.15 3.60 12.87
C ASN A 187 -1.68 3.72 12.64
N ALA A 188 -2.40 2.62 12.88
CA ALA A 188 -3.83 2.52 12.67
C ALA A 188 -4.66 3.55 13.46
N GLU A 189 -4.11 4.10 14.55
CA GLU A 189 -4.73 5.18 15.32
C GLU A 189 -4.84 6.50 14.54
N PHE A 190 -4.11 6.64 13.45
CA PHE A 190 -4.12 7.80 12.56
C PHE A 190 -5.13 7.66 11.40
N ASN A 191 -5.71 6.47 11.20
CA ASN A 191 -6.59 6.21 10.08
C ASN A 191 -7.82 7.13 10.10
N LYS A 192 -8.11 7.77 8.95
CA LYS A 192 -9.18 8.75 8.76
C LYS A 192 -9.10 10.01 9.64
N LYS A 193 -7.96 10.26 10.30
CA LYS A 193 -7.71 11.52 10.98
C LYS A 193 -7.00 12.49 10.05
N SER A 194 -7.29 13.78 10.18
CA SER A 194 -6.49 14.81 9.51
C SER A 194 -5.09 14.87 10.12
N LEU A 195 -4.12 15.39 9.35
CA LEU A 195 -2.78 15.63 9.88
C LEU A 195 -2.84 16.53 11.13
N GLU A 196 -3.67 17.57 11.11
CA GLU A 196 -3.91 18.46 12.25
C GLU A 196 -4.36 17.69 13.51
N GLU A 197 -5.36 16.81 13.40
CA GLU A 197 -5.86 16.00 14.52
C GLU A 197 -4.79 15.06 15.10
N ILE A 198 -3.92 14.53 14.25
CA ILE A 198 -2.82 13.67 14.69
C ILE A 198 -1.80 14.51 15.47
N LEU A 199 -1.33 15.60 14.85
CA LEU A 199 -0.25 16.42 15.38
C LEU A 199 -0.59 17.07 16.72
N GLN A 200 -1.85 17.43 16.96
CA GLN A 200 -2.36 18.02 18.22
C GLN A 200 -1.88 17.32 19.50
N ASN A 201 -1.52 16.03 19.41
CA ASN A 201 -1.16 15.21 20.57
C ASN A 201 0.36 15.01 20.75
N PHE A 202 1.19 15.69 19.96
CA PHE A 202 2.63 15.48 19.94
C PHE A 202 3.41 16.77 20.08
N ASP A 203 4.53 16.66 20.79
CA ASP A 203 5.54 17.71 20.88
C ASP A 203 6.60 17.42 19.82
N PHE A 204 7.03 18.47 19.11
CA PHE A 204 8.02 18.34 18.06
C PHE A 204 9.25 19.17 18.38
N THR A 205 10.41 18.66 18.01
CA THR A 205 11.67 19.37 18.08
C THR A 205 12.54 18.98 16.91
N TRP A 206 13.09 19.94 16.19
CA TRP A 206 14.13 19.67 15.20
C TRP A 206 15.23 20.73 15.24
N TRP A 207 16.40 20.35 14.73
CA TRP A 207 17.54 21.22 14.50
C TRP A 207 17.79 21.32 13.00
N GLY A 208 17.97 22.55 12.51
CA GLY A 208 18.14 22.79 11.08
C GLY A 208 19.24 23.81 10.79
N SER A 209 19.77 23.69 9.59
CA SER A 209 20.60 24.69 8.92
C SER A 209 20.04 24.91 7.52
N ALA A 210 20.02 26.14 7.03
CA ALA A 210 19.64 26.42 5.65
C ALA A 210 20.89 26.83 4.84
N PRO A 211 21.00 26.49 3.55
CA PRO A 211 22.07 26.98 2.69
C PRO A 211 22.17 28.51 2.76
N GLY A 212 23.38 29.04 2.95
CA GLY A 212 23.60 30.48 3.10
C GLY A 212 23.24 31.07 4.48
N VAL A 213 22.77 30.26 5.43
CA VAL A 213 22.56 30.64 6.84
C VAL A 213 23.67 30.04 7.68
N ILE A 214 24.40 30.90 8.40
CA ILE A 214 25.66 30.52 9.08
C ILE A 214 25.40 29.82 10.43
N ALA A 215 24.19 29.93 10.99
CA ALA A 215 23.86 29.36 12.28
C ALA A 215 22.72 28.33 12.23
N ASN A 216 22.71 27.46 13.23
CA ASN A 216 21.65 26.48 13.43
C ASN A 216 20.44 27.15 14.10
N PHE A 217 19.26 26.62 13.80
CA PHE A 217 18.05 26.94 14.54
C PHE A 217 17.45 25.69 15.17
N GLU A 218 16.98 25.83 16.40
CA GLU A 218 16.14 24.87 17.09
C GLU A 218 14.70 25.35 17.04
N ILE A 219 13.80 24.48 16.61
CA ILE A 219 12.37 24.76 16.58
C ILE A 219 11.64 23.75 17.44
N LYS A 220 10.82 24.25 18.35
CA LYS A 220 9.94 23.44 19.18
C LYS A 220 8.51 23.94 19.05
N TRP A 221 7.56 23.04 18.86
CA TRP A 221 6.14 23.36 18.96
C TRP A 221 5.36 22.21 19.58
N LYS A 222 4.19 22.55 20.11
CA LYS A 222 3.26 21.60 20.72
C LYS A 222 1.97 21.56 19.92
N GLY A 223 1.64 20.39 19.39
CA GLY A 223 0.40 20.22 18.66
C GLY A 223 0.38 20.97 17.33
N ILE A 224 -0.61 21.85 17.18
CA ILE A 224 -0.88 22.67 15.99
C ILE A 224 -0.85 24.17 16.28
N ASP A 225 -0.60 24.54 17.54
CA ASP A 225 -0.68 25.93 17.94
C ASP A 225 0.59 26.64 17.52
N ALA A 226 0.52 27.40 16.42
CA ALA A 226 1.60 28.27 15.97
C ALA A 226 2.07 29.24 17.07
N LYS A 227 1.26 29.52 18.10
CA LYS A 227 1.67 30.34 19.26
C LYS A 227 2.58 29.60 20.23
N SER A 228 2.57 28.26 20.21
CA SER A 228 3.50 27.42 20.97
C SER A 228 4.83 27.23 20.26
N LEU A 229 4.94 27.71 19.01
CA LEU A 229 6.17 27.66 18.23
C LEU A 229 7.21 28.56 18.90
N THR A 230 8.30 27.94 19.29
CA THR A 230 9.50 28.62 19.79
C THR A 230 10.63 28.34 18.83
N CYS A 231 11.38 29.37 18.50
CA CYS A 231 12.51 29.31 17.58
C CYS A 231 13.70 29.99 18.24
N GLN A 232 14.81 29.26 18.33
CA GLN A 232 16.07 29.76 18.84
C GLN A 232 17.13 29.67 17.74
N TYR A 233 17.77 30.78 17.44
CA TYR A 233 18.82 30.94 16.44
C TYR A 233 20.17 31.12 17.14
N ASP A 234 21.14 30.28 16.78
CA ASP A 234 22.52 30.32 17.31
C ASP A 234 22.59 30.23 18.84
N ASP A 235 21.67 29.46 19.46
CA ASP A 235 21.53 29.27 20.91
C ASP A 235 21.35 30.55 21.76
N GLU A 236 21.25 31.73 21.15
CA GLU A 236 21.25 33.01 21.86
C GLU A 236 20.12 33.96 21.45
N LYS A 237 19.57 33.85 20.23
CA LYS A 237 18.60 34.82 19.70
C LYS A 237 17.24 34.17 19.42
N GLU A 238 16.16 34.82 19.84
CA GLU A 238 14.81 34.39 19.47
C GLU A 238 14.50 34.75 18.02
N CYS A 239 13.96 33.80 17.27
CA CYS A 239 13.36 34.02 15.95
C CYS A 239 11.83 33.93 16.06
N SER A 240 11.12 34.64 15.18
CA SER A 240 9.68 34.44 15.03
C SER A 240 9.42 33.37 13.97
N GLY A 241 8.40 32.54 14.18
CA GLY A 241 7.99 31.58 13.18
C GLY A 241 6.48 31.58 12.95
N HIS A 242 6.07 31.22 11.73
CA HIS A 242 4.69 30.99 11.36
C HIS A 242 4.53 29.59 10.78
N LEU A 243 3.51 28.85 11.25
CA LEU A 243 3.23 27.49 10.83
C LEU A 243 2.08 27.47 9.83
N GLU A 244 2.29 26.83 8.69
CA GLU A 244 1.34 26.67 7.59
C GLU A 244 1.10 25.18 7.30
N PHE A 245 -0.16 24.77 7.24
CA PHE A 245 -0.55 23.42 6.82
C PHE A 245 -0.80 23.37 5.32
N ASN A 246 -0.12 22.45 4.66
CA ASN A 246 -0.26 22.22 3.23
C ASN A 246 -0.83 20.80 3.00
N SER A 247 -1.24 20.50 1.76
CA SER A 247 -1.71 19.14 1.42
C SER A 247 -0.66 18.05 1.69
N ASP A 248 0.62 18.41 1.62
CA ASP A 248 1.74 17.47 1.62
C ASP A 248 2.53 17.45 2.93
N GLY A 249 2.13 18.26 3.93
CA GLY A 249 2.79 18.34 5.22
C GLY A 249 2.66 19.71 5.90
N ILE A 250 3.72 20.13 6.57
CA ILE A 250 3.81 21.42 7.28
C ILE A 250 4.93 22.26 6.68
N SER A 251 4.69 23.55 6.52
CA SER A 251 5.73 24.56 6.30
C SER A 251 5.84 25.46 7.52
N ILE A 252 7.07 25.79 7.92
CA ILE A 252 7.35 26.80 8.94
C ILE A 252 8.19 27.89 8.29
N LEU A 253 7.67 29.11 8.30
CA LEU A 253 8.35 30.31 7.85
C LEU A 253 9.00 30.98 9.06
N LEU A 254 10.32 31.12 9.06
CA LEU A 254 11.11 31.71 10.13
C LEU A 254 11.60 33.08 9.71
N SER A 255 11.42 34.09 10.56
CA SER A 255 12.05 35.40 10.39
C SER A 255 13.24 35.51 11.33
N LEU A 256 14.44 35.69 10.77
CA LEU A 256 15.67 35.72 11.54
C LEU A 256 15.96 37.11 12.15
N PRO A 257 16.49 37.17 13.37
CA PRO A 257 16.83 38.44 14.00
C PRO A 257 18.04 39.09 13.29
N ASN A 258 17.79 40.27 12.70
CA ASN A 258 18.70 41.24 12.06
C ASN A 258 18.71 41.34 10.52
N ASP A 259 17.89 40.60 9.78
CA ASP A 259 17.66 40.88 8.36
C ASP A 259 16.18 40.80 8.02
N ALA A 260 15.55 41.96 7.76
CA ALA A 260 14.12 42.05 7.46
C ALA A 260 13.72 41.36 6.15
N ASN A 261 14.69 40.87 5.38
CA ASN A 261 14.51 40.15 4.12
C ASN A 261 14.98 38.68 4.18
N ASP A 262 15.46 38.21 5.33
CA ASP A 262 15.93 36.83 5.50
C ASP A 262 14.88 35.98 6.20
N GLU A 263 13.95 35.48 5.40
CA GLU A 263 13.09 34.41 5.86
C GLU A 263 13.67 33.05 5.44
N VAL A 264 13.52 32.07 6.33
CA VAL A 264 13.85 30.68 6.06
C VAL A 264 12.57 29.90 6.06
N ARG A 265 12.25 29.27 4.94
CA ARG A 265 11.13 28.35 4.84
C ARG A 265 11.63 26.93 5.05
N CYS A 266 11.20 26.34 6.15
CA CYS A 266 11.40 24.93 6.47
C CYS A 266 10.14 24.15 6.11
N TRP A 267 10.28 22.96 5.54
CA TRP A 267 9.17 22.06 5.28
C TRP A 267 9.45 20.66 5.82
N ALA A 268 8.41 20.05 6.38
CA ALA A 268 8.39 18.65 6.79
C ALA A 268 7.25 17.96 6.05
N LYS A 269 7.53 16.85 5.35
CA LYS A 269 6.47 16.10 4.65
C LYS A 269 5.63 15.33 5.65
N THR A 270 4.39 15.04 5.28
CA THR A 270 3.49 14.20 6.09
C THR A 270 4.14 12.88 6.49
N VAL A 271 4.86 12.22 5.58
CA VAL A 271 5.55 10.95 5.87
C VAL A 271 6.61 11.12 6.96
N ASP A 272 7.45 12.15 6.86
CA ASP A 272 8.52 12.43 7.83
C ASP A 272 7.96 12.76 9.22
N LEU A 273 6.83 13.49 9.26
CA LEU A 273 6.11 13.79 10.50
C LEU A 273 5.58 12.51 11.15
N LEU A 274 4.87 11.66 10.41
CA LEU A 274 4.28 10.43 10.95
C LEU A 274 5.37 9.43 11.40
N GLU A 275 6.43 9.26 10.63
CA GLU A 275 7.57 8.41 11.01
C GLU A 275 8.24 8.88 12.29
N SER A 276 8.43 10.20 12.45
CA SER A 276 9.00 10.77 13.68
C SER A 276 8.10 10.59 14.90
N ILE A 277 6.77 10.59 14.72
CA ILE A 277 5.83 10.28 15.79
C ILE A 277 5.96 8.81 16.20
N GLU A 278 6.08 7.89 15.24
CA GLU A 278 6.20 6.45 15.53
C GLU A 278 7.51 6.09 16.23
N THR A 279 8.58 6.84 15.95
CA THR A 279 9.93 6.63 16.50
C THR A 279 10.30 7.55 17.66
N ARG A 280 9.34 8.37 18.14
CA ARG A 280 9.57 9.41 19.16
C ARG A 280 10.20 8.87 20.45
N GLU A 281 11.08 9.67 21.04
CA GLU A 281 11.65 9.42 22.36
C GLU A 281 11.09 10.44 23.36
N ASN A 282 10.79 10.00 24.59
CA ASN A 282 10.29 10.87 25.67
C ASN A 282 9.07 11.74 25.29
N ASN A 283 8.21 11.24 24.39
CA ASN A 283 7.06 11.94 23.81
C ASN A 283 7.39 13.12 22.87
N THR A 284 8.63 13.26 22.43
CA THR A 284 9.04 14.28 21.45
C THR A 284 9.42 13.65 20.12
N ALA A 285 8.78 14.13 19.05
CA ALA A 285 9.03 13.70 17.67
C ALA A 285 10.03 14.64 16.98
N THR A 286 10.97 14.06 16.22
CA THR A 286 12.03 14.80 15.51
C THR A 286 11.95 14.51 14.01
N PRO A 287 11.08 15.21 13.26
CA PRO A 287 10.90 14.96 11.84
C PRO A 287 12.13 15.39 11.03
N ALA A 288 12.32 14.74 9.89
CA ALA A 288 13.22 15.25 8.86
C ALA A 288 12.61 16.53 8.26
N VAL A 289 13.42 17.60 8.21
CA VAL A 289 12.98 18.91 7.73
C VAL A 289 13.98 19.44 6.73
N GLN A 290 13.49 20.04 5.67
CA GLN A 290 14.30 20.68 4.63
C GLN A 290 14.05 22.18 4.65
N CYS A 291 15.10 22.98 4.70
CA CYS A 291 15.00 24.43 4.92
C CYS A 291 15.76 25.21 3.86
N ASN A 292 15.12 26.23 3.29
CA ASN A 292 15.69 27.11 2.25
C ASN A 292 15.43 28.58 2.60
N ARG A 293 16.34 29.46 2.20
CA ARG A 293 16.13 30.91 2.28
C ARG A 293 15.09 31.34 1.24
N THR A 294 14.09 32.12 1.64
CA THR A 294 13.11 32.68 0.70
C THR A 294 13.75 33.81 -0.08
N GLY A 295 13.95 33.63 -1.39
CA GLY A 295 14.60 34.63 -2.26
C GLY A 295 15.69 34.03 -3.16
N ASP A 296 16.20 32.84 -2.83
CA ASP A 296 16.99 32.03 -3.76
C ASP A 296 16.04 31.25 -4.67
N THR A 297 15.44 31.97 -5.63
CA THR A 297 14.96 31.35 -6.86
C THR A 297 16.14 31.29 -7.83
N ASP A 298 16.67 30.09 -8.07
CA ASP A 298 17.25 29.77 -9.38
C ASP A 298 16.12 29.65 -10.42
#